data_AF-A0A085WRP3-F1
#
_entry.id   AF-A0A085WRP3-F1
#
_cell.length_a   1.000
_cell.length_b   1.000
_cell.length_c   1.000
_cell.angle_alpha   90.00
_cell.angle_beta   90.00
_cell.angle_gamma   90.00
#
_symmetry.space_group_name_H-M   'P 1'
#
loop_
_entity.id
_entity.type
_entity.pdbx_description
1 polymer ?
#
loop_
_entity_poly.entity_id
_entity_poly.type
_entity_poly.pdbx_seq_one_letter_code
_entity_poly.pdbx_strand_id
1 'polypeptide(L)'
;MSDANLNQLWARALMEELVRGGVRHAVVAPGSRSSPLALACHRVEGLKTWSVIDERSAGFFALGVGKHSRAPAVLVATSGTAGAHFYPAVIEAAMSHVPLLVLTADRPLELQGWGAPQTIPQARLFGEFARLFADLGLPEASDIALTHLRATASRAVGAALRAPRGAVHLNVPFREPLAPTVEEFGAERLSALAREGRPGALLTAITPPARQPAPHAIDEVRRRIASTEKGIIVCGPRDEEDGFAEAITALSHATGYPVIAEAASQARFGGGAGMLSLYDAILRHAPFAQAHKPELVLRFGGGLTPKVPQQWLEAAGAELVVFSDEGALFDPAHRAANVIEGSATAACEALSRGLSRGLGRWAQSFLQAERLARNALEAAFAEQSELTEPRIAREVVAALPSGANLFVSSSMPIRDVDAFAPGSALPLRVLSNRGANGIDGITSSALGVAAASGRPTVLLTGDLAFLHDVGGLLTAHRHELSLTVVVVNNDGGGIFSFLPIAKATEHFEPLFGTPHGVDLSHAAALYGAEFHRPDSPPALRTSVKVGLEGGLHLVEVQTNRAQNVEHHRQLFARMGAALGEGPWA
;
A
#
# COMPACT_ATOMS: atom_id res chain seq x y z
N MET A 1 9.65 -9.56 -35.60
CA MET A 1 8.74 -10.72 -35.72
C MET A 1 7.61 -10.32 -36.66
N SER A 2 7.21 -11.16 -37.62
CA SER A 2 5.96 -10.96 -38.35
C SER A 2 4.80 -11.42 -37.46
N ASP A 3 3.84 -10.54 -37.19
CA ASP A 3 2.65 -10.90 -36.43
C ASP A 3 1.76 -11.84 -37.25
N ALA A 4 1.16 -12.83 -36.59
CA ALA A 4 0.37 -13.84 -37.28
C ALA A 4 -0.91 -13.25 -37.89
N ASN A 5 -1.58 -12.34 -37.18
CA ASN A 5 -2.76 -11.65 -37.66
C ASN A 5 -2.87 -10.25 -37.02
N LEU A 6 -3.91 -9.51 -37.43
CA LEU A 6 -4.13 -8.14 -37.00
C LEU A 6 -4.33 -8.00 -35.48
N ASN A 7 -5.01 -8.97 -34.83
CA ASN A 7 -5.17 -8.96 -33.38
C ASN A 7 -3.81 -9.03 -32.66
N GLN A 8 -2.88 -9.84 -33.16
CA GLN A 8 -1.53 -9.98 -32.59
C GLN A 8 -0.70 -8.70 -32.80
N LEU A 9 -0.75 -8.10 -34.01
CA LEU A 9 -0.09 -6.82 -34.29
C LEU A 9 -0.60 -5.72 -33.35
N TRP A 10 -1.93 -5.62 -33.19
CA TRP A 10 -2.56 -4.63 -32.33
C TRP A 10 -2.13 -4.77 -30.87
N ALA A 11 -2.23 -5.97 -30.31
CA ALA A 11 -1.84 -6.24 -28.94
C ALA A 11 -0.33 -6.03 -28.70
N ARG A 12 0.53 -6.45 -29.65
CA ARG A 12 1.97 -6.19 -29.58
C ARG A 12 2.26 -4.70 -29.59
N ALA A 13 1.68 -3.94 -30.52
CA ALA A 13 1.88 -2.50 -30.62
C ALA A 13 1.47 -1.76 -29.34
N LEU A 14 0.35 -2.16 -28.74
CA LEU A 14 -0.08 -1.67 -27.42
C LEU A 14 0.97 -1.95 -26.33
N MET A 15 1.38 -3.20 -26.17
CA MET A 15 2.31 -3.59 -25.10
C MET A 15 3.71 -2.98 -25.26
N GLU A 16 4.25 -2.91 -26.48
CA GLU A 16 5.52 -2.22 -26.75
C GLU A 16 5.46 -0.75 -26.34
N GLU A 17 4.35 -0.08 -26.63
CA GLU A 17 4.17 1.32 -26.28
C GLU A 17 4.07 1.52 -24.77
N LEU A 18 3.38 0.62 -24.06
CA LEU A 18 3.32 0.62 -22.60
C LEU A 18 4.71 0.38 -21.98
N VAL A 19 5.51 -0.53 -22.52
CA VAL A 19 6.89 -0.77 -22.07
C VAL A 19 7.78 0.47 -22.27
N ARG A 20 7.64 1.18 -23.39
CA ARG A 20 8.31 2.47 -23.61
C ARG A 20 7.86 3.54 -22.61
N GLY A 21 6.62 3.43 -22.13
CA GLY A 21 6.08 4.25 -21.06
C GLY A 21 6.58 3.91 -19.65
N GLY A 22 7.49 2.93 -19.52
CA GLY A 22 8.06 2.55 -18.23
C GLY A 22 7.36 1.37 -17.55
N VAL A 23 6.35 0.77 -18.18
CA VAL A 23 5.73 -0.47 -17.67
C VAL A 23 6.75 -1.61 -17.72
N ARG A 24 6.86 -2.36 -16.63
CA ARG A 24 7.79 -3.51 -16.51
C ARG A 24 7.11 -4.81 -16.08
N HIS A 25 5.89 -4.74 -15.55
CA HIS A 25 5.15 -5.89 -15.07
C HIS A 25 3.76 -5.95 -15.70
N ALA A 26 3.37 -7.14 -16.14
CA ALA A 26 2.01 -7.46 -16.57
C ALA A 26 1.48 -8.65 -15.78
N VAL A 27 0.34 -8.49 -15.14
CA VAL A 27 -0.38 -9.53 -14.42
C VAL A 27 -1.54 -9.99 -15.29
N VAL A 28 -1.56 -11.26 -15.65
CA VAL A 28 -2.46 -11.81 -16.66
C VAL A 28 -3.31 -12.91 -16.05
N ALA A 29 -4.62 -12.68 -16.02
CA ALA A 29 -5.60 -13.71 -15.73
C ALA A 29 -5.94 -14.52 -17.00
N PRO A 30 -6.10 -15.86 -16.88
CA PRO A 30 -6.30 -16.71 -18.04
C PRO A 30 -7.67 -16.47 -18.70
N GLY A 31 -7.71 -16.51 -20.03
CA GLY A 31 -8.98 -16.52 -20.76
C GLY A 31 -8.83 -16.40 -22.26
N SER A 32 -9.87 -16.84 -23.00
CA SER A 32 -9.82 -16.93 -24.46
C SER A 32 -9.82 -15.55 -25.12
N ARG A 33 -10.75 -14.64 -24.75
CA ARG A 33 -10.89 -13.32 -25.41
C ARG A 33 -9.64 -12.45 -25.24
N SER A 34 -8.91 -12.61 -24.14
CA SER A 34 -7.64 -11.92 -23.86
C SER A 34 -6.41 -12.56 -24.50
N SER A 35 -6.54 -13.63 -25.31
CA SER A 35 -5.39 -14.33 -25.92
C SER A 35 -4.41 -13.40 -26.65
N PRO A 36 -4.84 -12.42 -27.48
CA PRO A 36 -3.90 -11.48 -28.11
C PRO A 36 -3.08 -10.68 -27.10
N LEU A 37 -3.72 -10.19 -26.02
CA LEU A 37 -3.04 -9.43 -24.97
C LEU A 37 -2.08 -10.30 -24.17
N ALA A 38 -2.51 -11.50 -23.76
CA ALA A 38 -1.69 -12.42 -22.99
C ALA A 38 -0.42 -12.84 -23.77
N LEU A 39 -0.56 -13.14 -25.06
CA LEU A 39 0.57 -13.46 -25.93
C LEU A 39 1.50 -12.27 -26.13
N ALA A 40 0.96 -11.06 -26.29
CA ALA A 40 1.76 -9.85 -26.40
C ALA A 40 2.54 -9.57 -25.10
N CYS A 41 1.93 -9.71 -23.93
CA CYS A 41 2.61 -9.55 -22.64
C CYS A 41 3.81 -10.49 -22.51
N HIS A 42 3.67 -11.73 -22.97
CA HIS A 42 4.72 -12.73 -22.86
C HIS A 42 5.84 -12.57 -23.89
N ARG A 43 5.56 -11.99 -25.07
CA ARG A 43 6.52 -11.89 -26.19
C ARG A 43 7.27 -10.57 -26.26
N VAL A 44 6.69 -9.48 -25.74
CA VAL A 44 7.33 -8.16 -25.77
C VAL A 44 8.48 -8.13 -24.77
N GLU A 45 9.68 -7.78 -25.26
CA GLU A 45 10.87 -7.65 -24.43
C GLU A 45 10.73 -6.52 -23.40
N GLY A 46 11.35 -6.70 -22.22
CA GLY A 46 11.31 -5.71 -21.14
C GLY A 46 10.05 -5.76 -20.25
N LEU A 47 9.16 -6.72 -20.47
CA LEU A 47 7.95 -6.93 -19.69
C LEU A 47 7.97 -8.30 -18.99
N LYS A 48 7.98 -8.30 -17.65
CA LYS A 48 7.81 -9.52 -16.85
C LYS A 48 6.32 -9.84 -16.73
N THR A 49 5.93 -11.02 -17.24
CA THR A 49 4.55 -11.51 -17.14
C THR A 49 4.35 -12.42 -15.94
N TRP A 50 3.28 -12.16 -15.18
CA TRP A 50 2.83 -12.96 -14.03
C TRP A 50 1.45 -13.55 -14.35
N SER A 51 1.38 -14.86 -14.57
CA SER A 51 0.09 -15.55 -14.73
C SER A 51 -0.52 -15.81 -13.37
N VAL A 52 -1.68 -15.21 -13.10
CA VAL A 52 -2.42 -15.35 -11.83
C VAL A 52 -3.82 -15.85 -12.15
N ILE A 53 -4.29 -16.89 -11.46
CA ILE A 53 -5.54 -17.58 -11.83
C ILE A 53 -6.77 -16.81 -11.37
N ASP A 54 -6.82 -16.44 -10.08
CA ASP A 54 -7.92 -15.67 -9.50
C ASP A 54 -7.75 -14.19 -9.86
N GLU A 55 -8.71 -13.61 -10.57
CA GLU A 55 -8.67 -12.21 -10.98
C GLU A 55 -8.61 -11.23 -9.80
N ARG A 56 -9.29 -11.49 -8.68
CA ARG A 56 -9.22 -10.62 -7.51
C ARG A 56 -7.81 -10.62 -6.94
N SER A 57 -7.21 -11.79 -6.75
CA SER A 57 -5.81 -11.90 -6.33
C SER A 57 -4.85 -11.28 -7.35
N ALA A 58 -5.11 -11.42 -8.65
CA ALA A 58 -4.34 -10.76 -9.72
C ALA A 58 -4.37 -9.23 -9.60
N GLY A 59 -5.55 -8.66 -9.31
CA GLY A 59 -5.72 -7.23 -9.09
C GLY A 59 -4.86 -6.73 -7.92
N PHE A 60 -4.91 -7.42 -6.78
CA PHE A 60 -4.12 -7.04 -5.61
C PHE A 60 -2.62 -7.34 -5.76
N PHE A 61 -2.23 -8.35 -6.54
CA PHE A 61 -0.84 -8.56 -6.91
C PHE A 61 -0.32 -7.39 -7.77
N ALA A 62 -1.07 -6.95 -8.77
CA ALA A 62 -0.73 -5.77 -9.57
C ALA A 62 -0.67 -4.50 -8.69
N LEU A 63 -1.59 -4.35 -7.73
CA LEU A 63 -1.55 -3.27 -6.74
C LEU A 63 -0.24 -3.29 -5.95
N GLY A 64 0.19 -4.45 -5.44
CA GLY A 64 1.46 -4.59 -4.72
C GLY A 64 2.68 -4.20 -5.57
N VAL A 65 2.70 -4.65 -6.84
CA VAL A 65 3.74 -4.27 -7.81
C VAL A 65 3.76 -2.75 -8.02
N GLY A 66 2.60 -2.14 -8.26
CA GLY A 66 2.48 -0.69 -8.46
C GLY A 66 2.85 0.12 -7.22
N LYS A 67 2.48 -0.38 -6.03
CA LYS A 67 2.78 0.26 -4.74
C LYS A 67 4.30 0.31 -4.50
N HIS A 68 5.01 -0.79 -4.78
CA HIS A 68 6.47 -0.82 -4.62
C HIS A 68 7.21 -0.02 -5.71
N SER A 69 6.93 -0.32 -6.98
CA SER A 69 7.69 0.20 -8.14
C SER A 69 7.36 1.66 -8.48
N ARG A 70 6.19 2.16 -8.06
CA ARG A 70 5.64 3.47 -8.41
C ARG A 70 5.46 3.69 -9.93
N ALA A 71 5.60 2.63 -10.72
CA ALA A 71 5.31 2.57 -12.14
C ALA A 71 3.99 1.79 -12.36
N PRO A 72 3.26 2.04 -13.46
CA PRO A 72 2.01 1.33 -13.69
C PRO A 72 2.26 -0.16 -13.93
N ALA A 73 1.57 -1.01 -13.18
CA ALA A 73 1.46 -2.44 -13.50
C ALA A 73 0.29 -2.66 -14.46
N VAL A 74 0.51 -3.45 -15.51
CA VAL A 74 -0.57 -3.89 -16.41
C VAL A 74 -1.33 -5.03 -15.76
N LEU A 75 -2.65 -5.00 -15.85
CA LEU A 75 -3.56 -6.04 -15.36
C LEU A 75 -4.49 -6.46 -16.51
N VAL A 76 -4.46 -7.72 -16.91
CA VAL A 76 -5.21 -8.24 -18.06
C VAL A 76 -6.25 -9.25 -17.60
N ALA A 77 -7.51 -9.02 -17.99
CA ALA A 77 -8.58 -10.00 -17.89
C ALA A 77 -9.20 -10.29 -19.25
N THR A 78 -9.79 -11.48 -19.37
CA THR A 78 -10.76 -11.77 -20.41
C THR A 78 -12.06 -10.99 -20.17
N SER A 79 -12.99 -11.05 -21.12
CA SER A 79 -14.32 -10.45 -21.00
C SER A 79 -15.19 -11.12 -19.94
N GLY A 80 -16.25 -10.44 -19.50
CA GLY A 80 -17.25 -10.97 -18.57
C GLY A 80 -16.95 -10.57 -17.12
N THR A 81 -17.28 -11.44 -16.15
CA THR A 81 -17.08 -11.13 -14.72
C THR A 81 -15.61 -11.00 -14.32
N ALA A 82 -14.67 -11.50 -15.13
CA ALA A 82 -13.24 -11.43 -14.87
C ALA A 82 -12.77 -10.00 -14.58
N GLY A 83 -13.12 -9.02 -15.44
CA GLY A 83 -12.80 -7.61 -15.20
C GLY A 83 -13.46 -7.05 -13.93
N ALA A 84 -14.64 -7.54 -13.54
CA ALA A 84 -15.33 -7.11 -12.33
C ALA A 84 -14.64 -7.58 -11.04
N HIS A 85 -13.88 -8.69 -11.07
CA HIS A 85 -13.09 -9.11 -9.90
C HIS A 85 -11.89 -8.20 -9.61
N PHE A 86 -11.48 -7.34 -10.56
CA PHE A 86 -10.46 -6.31 -10.31
C PHE A 86 -10.97 -5.12 -9.51
N TYR A 87 -12.29 -4.98 -9.33
CA TYR A 87 -12.90 -3.80 -8.72
C TYR A 87 -12.33 -3.44 -7.34
N PRO A 88 -12.14 -4.38 -6.40
CA PRO A 88 -11.60 -4.04 -5.08
C PRO A 88 -10.18 -3.47 -5.16
N ALA A 89 -9.31 -4.05 -5.99
CA ALA A 89 -7.96 -3.54 -6.20
C ALA A 89 -7.94 -2.18 -6.92
N VAL A 90 -8.89 -1.93 -7.84
CA VAL A 90 -9.05 -0.62 -8.49
C VAL A 90 -9.52 0.46 -7.51
N ILE A 91 -10.44 0.12 -6.60
CA ILE A 91 -10.84 1.03 -5.50
C ILE A 91 -9.64 1.34 -4.62
N GLU A 92 -8.92 0.32 -4.15
CA GLU A 92 -7.74 0.51 -3.31
C GLU A 92 -6.66 1.34 -4.04
N ALA A 93 -6.42 1.09 -5.33
CA ALA A 93 -5.49 1.88 -6.14
C ALA A 93 -5.89 3.35 -6.24
N ALA A 94 -7.18 3.64 -6.36
CA ALA A 94 -7.68 5.01 -6.41
C ALA A 94 -7.51 5.74 -5.07
N MET A 95 -7.71 5.04 -3.95
CA MET A 95 -7.62 5.59 -2.59
C MET A 95 -6.17 5.70 -2.08
N SER A 96 -5.30 4.75 -2.45
CA SER A 96 -3.87 4.70 -2.08
C SER A 96 -2.95 5.30 -3.14
N HIS A 97 -3.50 5.90 -4.19
CA HIS A 97 -2.75 6.55 -5.27
C HIS A 97 -1.71 5.61 -5.93
N VAL A 98 -2.13 4.39 -6.27
CA VAL A 98 -1.29 3.38 -6.91
C VAL A 98 -1.57 3.36 -8.42
N PRO A 99 -0.57 3.56 -9.29
CA PRO A 99 -0.77 3.54 -10.73
C PRO A 99 -1.02 2.12 -11.25
N LEU A 100 -2.12 1.92 -11.99
CA LEU A 100 -2.46 0.65 -12.66
C LEU A 100 -2.95 0.90 -14.08
N LEU A 101 -2.71 -0.06 -14.98
CA LEU A 101 -3.31 -0.10 -16.32
C LEU A 101 -4.15 -1.37 -16.45
N VAL A 102 -5.46 -1.23 -16.31
CA VAL A 102 -6.42 -2.34 -16.35
C VAL A 102 -6.91 -2.51 -17.79
N LEU A 103 -6.57 -3.63 -18.40
CA LEU A 103 -6.94 -4.01 -19.76
C LEU A 103 -7.97 -5.14 -19.70
N THR A 104 -9.22 -4.83 -20.05
CA THR A 104 -10.28 -5.85 -20.14
C THR A 104 -10.50 -6.17 -21.61
N ALA A 105 -10.20 -7.40 -22.02
CA ALA A 105 -10.57 -7.86 -23.36
C ALA A 105 -12.11 -7.88 -23.46
N ASP A 106 -12.65 -7.57 -24.63
CA ASP A 106 -14.10 -7.47 -24.82
C ASP A 106 -14.57 -8.11 -26.12
N ARG A 107 -15.87 -8.33 -26.23
CA ARG A 107 -16.54 -8.74 -27.46
C ARG A 107 -16.76 -7.53 -28.37
N PRO A 108 -16.74 -7.74 -29.70
CA PRO A 108 -17.04 -6.70 -30.66
C PRO A 108 -18.51 -6.25 -30.53
N LEU A 109 -18.82 -5.04 -31.01
CA LEU A 109 -20.13 -4.41 -30.81
C LEU A 109 -21.31 -5.27 -31.30
N GLU A 110 -21.13 -6.03 -32.38
CA GLU A 110 -22.17 -6.91 -32.91
C GLU A 110 -22.61 -8.04 -31.96
N LEU A 111 -21.86 -8.32 -30.89
CA LEU A 111 -22.20 -9.31 -29.87
C LEU A 111 -22.70 -8.70 -28.54
N GLN A 112 -22.61 -7.38 -28.39
CA GLN A 112 -23.01 -6.67 -27.17
C GLN A 112 -24.55 -6.58 -27.08
N GLY A 113 -25.12 -6.99 -25.94
CA GLY A 113 -26.58 -6.91 -25.70
C GLY A 113 -27.43 -8.00 -26.36
N TRP A 114 -26.82 -8.97 -27.06
CA TRP A 114 -27.51 -10.04 -27.79
C TRP A 114 -27.46 -11.40 -27.09
N GLY A 115 -27.12 -11.43 -25.79
CA GLY A 115 -27.01 -12.70 -25.03
C GLY A 115 -25.80 -13.55 -25.42
N ALA A 116 -24.80 -12.98 -26.10
CA ALA A 116 -23.57 -13.68 -26.44
C ALA A 116 -22.83 -14.16 -25.17
N PRO A 117 -22.36 -15.42 -25.11
CA PRO A 117 -21.77 -15.97 -23.89
C PRO A 117 -20.65 -15.13 -23.31
N GLN A 118 -20.66 -14.96 -21.97
CA GLN A 118 -19.66 -14.22 -21.19
C GLN A 118 -19.55 -12.72 -21.58
N THR A 119 -20.54 -12.14 -22.24
CA THR A 119 -20.53 -10.72 -22.65
C THR A 119 -21.31 -9.86 -21.65
N ILE A 120 -20.71 -8.78 -21.18
CA ILE A 120 -21.33 -7.79 -20.29
C ILE A 120 -20.98 -6.38 -20.78
N PRO A 121 -21.74 -5.34 -20.40
CA PRO A 121 -21.30 -3.96 -20.61
C PRO A 121 -20.01 -3.68 -19.81
N GLN A 122 -18.87 -3.57 -20.49
CA GLN A 122 -17.58 -3.23 -19.85
C GLN A 122 -17.25 -1.74 -19.94
N ALA A 123 -18.01 -0.95 -20.70
CA ALA A 123 -17.79 0.48 -20.80
C ALA A 123 -17.86 1.15 -19.43
N ARG A 124 -16.77 1.82 -19.04
CA ARG A 124 -16.63 2.48 -17.72
C ARG A 124 -16.92 1.56 -16.53
N LEU A 125 -16.52 0.28 -16.62
CA LEU A 125 -16.77 -0.73 -15.60
C LEU A 125 -16.43 -0.26 -14.18
N PHE A 126 -15.37 0.54 -14.00
CA PHE A 126 -14.89 0.98 -12.69
C PHE A 126 -15.35 2.39 -12.28
N GLY A 127 -16.23 3.04 -13.04
CA GLY A 127 -16.78 4.36 -12.71
C GLY A 127 -15.70 5.40 -12.39
N GLU A 128 -15.88 6.13 -11.28
CA GLU A 128 -14.99 7.21 -10.84
C GLU A 128 -13.65 6.73 -10.25
N PHE A 129 -13.49 5.43 -10.02
CA PHE A 129 -12.24 4.87 -9.52
C PHE A 129 -11.16 4.75 -10.61
N ALA A 130 -11.53 4.83 -11.89
CA ALA A 130 -10.59 4.94 -12.99
C ALA A 130 -10.30 6.40 -13.34
N ARG A 131 -9.01 6.78 -13.37
CA ARG A 131 -8.53 8.12 -13.77
C ARG A 131 -8.81 8.43 -15.24
N LEU A 132 -8.88 7.39 -16.05
CA LEU A 132 -9.22 7.46 -17.47
C LEU A 132 -9.91 6.16 -17.88
N PHE A 133 -10.90 6.28 -18.75
CA PHE A 133 -11.46 5.18 -19.52
C PHE A 133 -11.21 5.44 -21.01
N ALA A 134 -10.77 4.42 -21.74
CA ALA A 134 -10.75 4.42 -23.20
C ALA A 134 -11.21 3.06 -23.74
N ASP A 135 -12.12 3.10 -24.71
CA ASP A 135 -12.40 1.95 -25.57
C ASP A 135 -11.47 2.01 -26.77
N LEU A 136 -10.68 0.96 -26.98
CA LEU A 136 -9.65 0.95 -28.03
C LEU A 136 -10.23 0.63 -29.42
N GLY A 137 -11.50 0.25 -29.51
CA GLY A 137 -12.11 -0.19 -30.77
C GLY A 137 -11.55 -1.53 -31.26
N LEU A 138 -12.01 -1.95 -32.43
CA LEU A 138 -11.52 -3.18 -33.05
C LEU A 138 -10.15 -2.95 -33.71
N PRO A 139 -9.30 -3.98 -33.77
CA PRO A 139 -8.05 -3.88 -34.51
C PRO A 139 -8.28 -3.52 -35.99
N GLU A 140 -7.56 -2.49 -36.45
CA GLU A 140 -7.62 -1.99 -37.83
C GLU A 140 -6.21 -1.87 -38.42
N ALA A 141 -6.04 -2.37 -39.65
CA ALA A 141 -4.76 -2.35 -40.37
C ALA A 141 -4.56 -1.03 -41.13
N SER A 142 -4.52 0.09 -40.40
CA SER A 142 -4.24 1.41 -40.97
C SER A 142 -3.25 2.21 -40.13
N ASP A 143 -2.50 3.09 -40.80
CA ASP A 143 -1.56 3.98 -40.13
C ASP A 143 -2.25 4.86 -39.07
N ILE A 144 -3.46 5.33 -39.37
CA ILE A 144 -4.24 6.17 -38.46
C ILE A 144 -4.59 5.39 -37.19
N ALA A 145 -5.12 4.17 -37.34
CA ALA A 145 -5.59 3.36 -36.22
C ALA A 145 -4.45 2.95 -35.27
N LEU A 146 -3.33 2.46 -35.80
CA LEU A 146 -2.18 2.06 -34.97
C LEU A 146 -1.47 3.26 -34.34
N THR A 147 -1.38 4.40 -35.05
CA THR A 147 -0.87 5.65 -34.45
C THR A 147 -1.77 6.08 -33.29
N HIS A 148 -3.10 6.01 -33.47
CA HIS A 148 -4.07 6.33 -32.42
C HIS A 148 -3.97 5.39 -31.22
N LEU A 149 -3.82 4.07 -31.44
CA LEU A 149 -3.61 3.09 -30.39
C LEU A 149 -2.39 3.44 -29.52
N ARG A 150 -1.25 3.72 -30.16
CA ARG A 150 0.00 4.08 -29.46
C ARG A 150 -0.14 5.42 -28.71
N ALA A 151 -0.81 6.40 -29.31
CA ALA A 151 -1.09 7.67 -28.64
C ALA A 151 -2.01 7.48 -27.42
N THR A 152 -3.00 6.59 -27.52
CA THR A 152 -3.90 6.25 -26.41
C THR A 152 -3.17 5.52 -25.30
N ALA A 153 -2.27 4.59 -25.62
CA ALA A 153 -1.40 3.92 -24.66
C ALA A 153 -0.50 4.93 -23.92
N SER A 154 0.10 5.88 -24.65
CA SER A 154 0.89 6.98 -24.07
C SER A 154 0.06 7.84 -23.11
N ARG A 155 -1.18 8.18 -23.50
CA ARG A 155 -2.13 8.92 -22.67
C ARG A 155 -2.53 8.13 -21.42
N ALA A 156 -2.72 6.82 -21.53
CA ALA A 156 -3.07 5.96 -20.41
C ALA A 156 -1.96 5.93 -19.34
N VAL A 157 -0.70 5.76 -19.76
CA VAL A 157 0.46 5.85 -18.87
C VAL A 157 0.54 7.21 -18.19
N GLY A 158 0.41 8.29 -18.97
CA GLY A 158 0.44 9.65 -18.44
C GLY A 158 -0.71 9.94 -17.47
N ALA A 159 -1.89 9.36 -17.65
CA ALA A 159 -3.02 9.50 -16.74
C ALA A 159 -2.85 8.69 -15.45
N ALA A 160 -2.32 7.46 -15.53
CA ALA A 160 -2.06 6.63 -14.34
C ALA A 160 -1.01 7.25 -13.41
N LEU A 161 0.00 7.93 -13.99
CA LEU A 161 1.11 8.56 -13.27
C LEU A 161 0.85 10.02 -12.86
N ARG A 162 -0.21 10.65 -13.37
CA ARG A 162 -0.57 12.02 -12.99
C ARG A 162 -1.23 12.01 -11.63
N ALA A 163 -0.82 12.93 -10.75
CA ALA A 163 -1.45 13.13 -9.46
C ALA A 163 -2.92 13.60 -9.59
N PRO A 164 -3.86 13.04 -8.79
CA PRO A 164 -3.65 11.87 -7.94
C PRO A 164 -3.47 10.62 -8.79
N ARG A 165 -2.38 9.87 -8.57
CA ARG A 165 -2.13 8.60 -9.29
C ARG A 165 -3.29 7.63 -9.10
N GLY A 166 -3.43 6.67 -10.01
CA GLY A 166 -4.49 5.67 -9.89
C GLY A 166 -4.62 4.75 -11.10
N ALA A 167 -5.66 3.94 -11.07
CA ALA A 167 -5.95 3.01 -12.15
C ALA A 167 -6.48 3.73 -13.41
N VAL A 168 -6.12 3.22 -14.59
CA VAL A 168 -6.71 3.57 -15.88
C VAL A 168 -7.32 2.32 -16.48
N HIS A 169 -8.48 2.44 -17.10
CA HIS A 169 -9.19 1.35 -17.74
C HIS A 169 -9.15 1.46 -19.27
N LEU A 170 -8.57 0.45 -19.92
CA LEU A 170 -8.59 0.27 -21.35
C LEU A 170 -9.48 -0.94 -21.69
N ASN A 171 -10.61 -0.70 -22.34
CA ASN A 171 -11.45 -1.76 -22.91
C ASN A 171 -10.89 -2.15 -24.28
N VAL A 172 -10.67 -3.45 -24.51
CA VAL A 172 -9.97 -3.94 -25.72
C VAL A 172 -10.82 -4.99 -26.46
N PRO A 173 -11.73 -4.56 -27.35
CA PRO A 173 -12.53 -5.47 -28.16
C PRO A 173 -11.68 -6.28 -29.15
N PHE A 174 -11.95 -7.59 -29.27
CA PHE A 174 -11.34 -8.44 -30.30
C PHE A 174 -12.38 -9.27 -31.03
N ARG A 175 -12.30 -9.30 -32.37
CA ARG A 175 -13.03 -10.26 -33.21
C ARG A 175 -12.20 -11.54 -33.39
N GLU A 176 -12.86 -12.67 -33.55
CA GLU A 176 -12.16 -13.92 -33.93
C GLU A 176 -11.57 -13.82 -35.34
N PRO A 177 -10.43 -14.50 -35.61
CA PRO A 177 -9.74 -15.46 -34.74
C PRO A 177 -8.81 -14.81 -33.69
N LEU A 178 -8.86 -15.33 -32.46
CA LEU A 178 -8.06 -14.83 -31.32
C LEU A 178 -6.68 -15.47 -31.22
N ALA A 179 -6.56 -16.71 -31.71
CA ALA A 179 -5.31 -17.44 -31.79
C ALA A 179 -4.36 -16.80 -32.82
N PRO A 180 -3.04 -17.04 -32.74
CA PRO A 180 -2.08 -16.56 -33.72
C PRO A 180 -2.15 -17.38 -35.03
N THR A 181 -3.30 -17.34 -35.70
CA THR A 181 -3.48 -17.89 -37.05
C THR A 181 -2.88 -16.93 -38.06
N VAL A 182 -2.13 -17.46 -39.03
CA VAL A 182 -1.49 -16.64 -40.06
C VAL A 182 -2.53 -16.10 -41.03
N GLU A 183 -2.62 -14.78 -41.15
CA GLU A 183 -3.52 -14.05 -42.05
C GLU A 183 -2.78 -12.91 -42.75
N GLU A 184 -3.08 -12.66 -44.01
CA GLU A 184 -2.59 -11.47 -44.72
C GLU A 184 -3.48 -10.27 -44.36
N PHE A 185 -2.89 -9.24 -43.76
CA PHE A 185 -3.58 -8.01 -43.38
C PHE A 185 -2.84 -6.74 -43.88
N GLY A 186 -1.96 -6.89 -44.87
CA GLY A 186 -1.27 -5.76 -45.51
C GLY A 186 -0.24 -5.08 -44.61
N ALA A 187 0.39 -5.82 -43.68
CA ALA A 187 1.36 -5.30 -42.72
C ALA A 187 2.55 -4.57 -43.39
N GLU A 188 2.91 -4.99 -44.59
CA GLU A 188 3.97 -4.42 -45.42
C GLU A 188 3.63 -3.02 -45.97
N ARG A 189 2.34 -2.65 -45.97
CA ARG A 189 1.86 -1.34 -46.44
C ARG A 189 1.79 -0.30 -45.32
N LEU A 190 1.92 -0.74 -44.07
CA LEU A 190 1.88 0.13 -42.90
C LEU A 190 3.21 0.85 -42.72
N SER A 191 3.18 2.13 -42.35
CA SER A 191 4.40 2.86 -42.04
C SER A 191 5.08 2.31 -40.79
N ALA A 192 6.42 2.46 -40.74
CA ALA A 192 7.20 2.08 -39.56
C ALA A 192 6.71 2.80 -38.29
N LEU A 193 6.33 4.07 -38.40
CA LEU A 193 5.77 4.84 -37.27
C LEU A 193 4.49 4.20 -36.71
N ALA A 194 3.58 3.75 -37.57
CA ALA A 194 2.36 3.08 -37.14
C ALA A 194 2.66 1.71 -36.50
N ARG A 195 3.44 0.88 -37.20
CA ARG A 195 3.76 -0.49 -36.76
C ARG A 195 4.63 -0.56 -35.52
N GLU A 196 5.57 0.36 -35.39
CA GLU A 196 6.67 0.27 -34.44
C GLU A 196 6.73 1.50 -33.53
N GLY A 197 5.96 2.56 -33.75
CA GLY A 197 6.12 3.80 -32.98
C GLY A 197 7.47 4.48 -33.26
N ARG A 198 7.93 5.33 -32.35
CA ARG A 198 9.26 5.94 -32.45
C ARG A 198 10.31 4.98 -31.87
N PRO A 199 11.43 4.71 -32.57
CA PRO A 199 12.48 3.86 -32.03
C PRO A 199 13.00 4.38 -30.68
N GLY A 200 13.05 3.50 -29.68
CA GLY A 200 13.60 3.79 -28.35
C GLY A 200 12.78 4.75 -27.47
N ALA A 201 11.68 5.32 -27.95
CA ALA A 201 10.90 6.31 -27.22
C ALA A 201 9.39 6.15 -27.44
N LEU A 202 8.59 6.66 -26.51
CA LEU A 202 7.14 6.78 -26.71
C LEU A 202 6.83 7.55 -28.00
N LEU A 203 5.74 7.20 -28.68
CA LEU A 203 5.14 7.96 -29.75
C LEU A 203 4.82 9.38 -29.26
N THR A 204 4.23 9.49 -28.07
CA THR A 204 3.99 10.77 -27.39
C THR A 204 4.45 10.69 -25.94
N ALA A 205 5.55 11.36 -25.61
CA ALA A 205 6.00 11.46 -24.23
C ALA A 205 5.15 12.50 -23.49
N ILE A 206 4.44 12.08 -22.44
CA ILE A 206 3.65 12.95 -21.57
C ILE A 206 4.34 12.99 -20.21
N THR A 207 5.04 14.08 -19.93
CA THR A 207 5.70 14.29 -18.64
C THR A 207 4.77 15.07 -17.72
N PRO A 208 4.24 14.48 -16.63
CA PRO A 208 3.48 15.25 -15.64
C PRO A 208 4.41 16.27 -14.97
N PRO A 209 3.91 17.47 -14.60
CA PRO A 209 4.73 18.46 -13.91
C PRO A 209 5.16 17.92 -12.54
N ALA A 210 6.42 18.16 -12.16
CA ALA A 210 6.86 17.94 -10.79
C ALA A 210 6.06 18.88 -9.86
N ARG A 211 5.37 18.32 -8.88
CA ARG A 211 4.55 19.11 -7.96
C ARG A 211 5.43 19.67 -6.86
N GLN A 212 5.66 20.98 -6.92
CA GLN A 212 6.40 21.71 -5.91
C GLN A 212 5.41 22.51 -5.06
N PRO A 213 5.61 22.58 -3.74
CA PRO A 213 4.79 23.44 -2.90
C PRO A 213 4.99 24.90 -3.30
N ALA A 214 3.90 25.67 -3.29
CA ALA A 214 3.95 27.07 -3.68
C ALA A 214 4.85 27.88 -2.72
N PRO A 215 5.85 28.64 -3.21
CA PRO A 215 6.80 29.33 -2.35
C PRO A 215 6.16 30.27 -1.30
N HIS A 216 5.12 31.02 -1.70
CA HIS A 216 4.43 31.92 -0.79
C HIS A 216 3.72 31.19 0.37
N ALA A 217 3.15 30.01 0.11
CA ALA A 217 2.50 29.19 1.12
C ALA A 217 3.54 28.62 2.10
N ILE A 218 4.70 28.17 1.59
CA ILE A 218 5.82 27.74 2.42
C ILE A 218 6.34 28.87 3.30
N ASP A 219 6.51 30.08 2.76
CA ASP A 219 6.97 31.24 3.52
C ASP A 219 6.00 31.62 4.65
N GLU A 220 4.69 31.51 4.40
CA GLU A 220 3.66 31.73 5.42
C GLU A 220 3.75 30.72 6.56
N VAL A 221 3.84 29.43 6.24
CA VAL A 221 4.00 28.37 7.25
C VAL A 221 5.32 28.55 8.01
N ARG A 222 6.42 28.93 7.34
CA ARG A 222 7.69 29.19 8.01
C ARG A 222 7.60 30.34 9.01
N ARG A 223 6.85 31.41 8.69
CA ARG A 223 6.58 32.49 9.66
C ARG A 223 5.81 31.98 10.87
N ARG A 224 4.81 31.11 10.68
CA ARG A 224 4.09 30.47 11.78
C ARG A 224 4.99 29.60 12.65
N ILE A 225 5.86 28.80 12.02
CA ILE A 225 6.85 27.97 12.73
C ILE A 225 7.78 28.85 13.57
N ALA A 226 8.23 29.98 13.03
CA ALA A 226 9.13 30.90 13.73
C ALA A 226 8.47 31.55 14.97
N SER A 227 7.15 31.79 14.94
CA SER A 227 6.43 32.39 16.07
C SER A 227 5.79 31.39 17.04
N THR A 228 5.83 30.09 16.75
CA THR A 228 5.11 29.06 17.53
C THR A 228 6.09 28.11 18.21
N GLU A 229 6.17 28.14 19.54
CA GLU A 229 7.06 27.25 20.29
C GLU A 229 6.52 25.81 20.30
N LYS A 230 5.21 25.65 20.54
CA LYS A 230 4.52 24.37 20.75
C LYS A 230 3.96 23.78 19.44
N GLY A 231 4.82 23.52 18.47
CA GLY A 231 4.41 22.81 17.26
C GLY A 231 4.68 21.30 17.33
N ILE A 232 4.02 20.55 16.46
CA ILE A 232 4.25 19.11 16.27
C ILE A 232 4.17 18.75 14.79
N ILE A 233 5.02 17.81 14.37
CA ILE A 233 4.96 17.21 13.03
C ILE A 233 4.26 15.86 13.16
N VAL A 234 3.35 15.56 12.24
CA VAL A 234 2.59 14.31 12.20
C VAL A 234 2.82 13.66 10.85
N CYS A 235 3.42 12.47 10.84
CA CYS A 235 3.62 11.67 9.64
C CYS A 235 2.69 10.47 9.71
N GLY A 236 1.64 10.46 8.91
CA GLY A 236 0.76 9.31 8.73
C GLY A 236 1.19 8.43 7.54
N PRO A 237 0.38 7.41 7.19
CA PRO A 237 0.72 6.44 6.15
C PRO A 237 1.08 7.08 4.82
N ARG A 238 2.13 6.55 4.18
CA ARG A 238 2.67 6.99 2.88
C ARG A 238 3.42 5.81 2.25
N ASP A 239 3.41 5.66 0.93
CA ASP A 239 4.07 4.52 0.26
C ASP A 239 5.47 4.84 -0.32
N GLU A 240 5.86 6.13 -0.36
CA GLU A 240 7.01 6.55 -1.15
C GLU A 240 8.33 6.36 -0.42
N GLU A 241 9.29 5.79 -1.13
CA GLU A 241 10.67 5.59 -0.69
C GLU A 241 11.57 6.65 -1.36
N ASP A 242 11.44 7.90 -0.92
CA ASP A 242 12.03 9.08 -1.59
C ASP A 242 12.92 9.95 -0.67
N GLY A 243 13.42 9.38 0.43
CA GLY A 243 14.25 10.10 1.41
C GLY A 243 13.46 10.92 2.43
N PHE A 244 12.17 10.60 2.61
CA PHE A 244 11.29 11.30 3.54
C PHE A 244 11.74 11.22 5.00
N ALA A 245 12.31 10.09 5.44
CA ALA A 245 12.85 9.95 6.79
C ALA A 245 13.94 10.98 7.09
N GLU A 246 14.90 11.16 6.18
CA GLU A 246 15.95 12.18 6.32
C GLU A 246 15.35 13.59 6.27
N ALA A 247 14.44 13.86 5.34
CA ALA A 247 13.83 15.18 5.17
C ALA A 247 13.01 15.61 6.41
N ILE A 248 12.23 14.70 7.00
CA ILE A 248 11.48 14.95 8.23
C ILE A 248 12.39 15.08 9.45
N THR A 249 13.49 14.33 9.50
CA THR A 249 14.50 14.50 10.55
C THR A 249 15.12 15.88 10.50
N ALA A 250 15.48 16.36 9.29
CA ALA A 250 16.00 17.71 9.10
C ALA A 250 14.97 18.78 9.48
N LEU A 251 13.70 18.59 9.09
CA LEU A 251 12.61 19.50 9.44
C LEU A 251 12.37 19.55 10.96
N SER A 252 12.33 18.41 11.62
CA SER A 252 12.23 18.28 13.08
C SER A 252 13.32 19.09 13.79
N HIS A 253 14.57 18.95 13.36
CA HIS A 253 15.68 19.70 13.93
C HIS A 253 15.61 21.21 13.64
N ALA A 254 15.24 21.59 12.41
CA ALA A 254 15.14 22.99 12.00
C ALA A 254 14.02 23.73 12.76
N THR A 255 12.85 23.08 12.89
CA THR A 255 11.66 23.62 13.58
C THR A 255 11.72 23.46 15.10
N GLY A 256 12.48 22.50 15.60
CA GLY A 256 12.50 22.12 17.02
C GLY A 256 11.25 21.39 17.49
N TYR A 257 10.43 20.86 16.56
CA TYR A 257 9.19 20.14 16.86
C TYR A 257 9.43 18.63 16.97
N PRO A 258 8.77 17.93 17.90
CA PRO A 258 8.76 16.48 17.89
C PRO A 258 7.93 15.95 16.71
N VAL A 259 8.18 14.70 16.32
CA VAL A 259 7.51 14.04 15.19
C VAL A 259 6.74 12.84 15.68
N ILE A 260 5.42 12.82 15.50
CA ILE A 260 4.62 11.60 15.59
C ILE A 260 4.83 10.83 14.27
N ALA A 261 5.50 9.68 14.34
CA ALA A 261 5.81 8.87 13.17
C ALA A 261 4.99 7.58 13.19
N GLU A 262 3.88 7.51 12.45
CA GLU A 262 3.06 6.31 12.30
C GLU A 262 3.86 5.16 11.66
N ALA A 263 3.52 3.90 11.94
CA ALA A 263 4.30 2.75 11.48
C ALA A 263 4.55 2.70 9.96
N ALA A 264 3.54 3.00 9.15
CA ALA A 264 3.57 3.05 7.70
C ALA A 264 3.85 4.47 7.17
N SER A 265 4.40 5.38 7.98
CA SER A 265 4.69 6.75 7.55
C SER A 265 5.95 6.94 6.71
N GLN A 266 6.79 5.90 6.64
CA GLN A 266 8.14 5.93 6.06
C GLN A 266 9.10 6.88 6.79
N ALA A 267 8.72 7.39 7.96
CA ALA A 267 9.57 8.22 8.83
C ALA A 267 10.06 7.47 10.08
N ARG A 268 9.30 6.46 10.55
CA ARG A 268 9.59 5.75 11.82
C ARG A 268 10.87 4.90 11.78
N PHE A 269 11.12 4.22 10.67
CA PHE A 269 12.24 3.27 10.51
C PHE A 269 13.29 3.87 9.57
N GLY A 270 14.50 4.09 10.08
CA GLY A 270 15.54 4.89 9.42
C GLY A 270 15.50 6.39 9.79
N GLY A 271 14.51 6.82 10.57
CA GLY A 271 14.41 8.20 11.07
C GLY A 271 15.41 8.53 12.19
N GLY A 272 15.74 9.82 12.34
CA GLY A 272 16.69 10.32 13.33
C GLY A 272 16.08 10.77 14.66
N ALA A 273 16.80 11.62 15.38
CA ALA A 273 16.32 12.16 16.65
C ALA A 273 15.02 12.99 16.48
N GLY A 274 14.13 12.93 17.48
CA GLY A 274 12.85 13.65 17.45
C GLY A 274 11.64 12.80 17.06
N MET A 275 11.83 11.57 16.58
CA MET A 275 10.72 10.65 16.26
C MET A 275 10.11 10.04 17.52
N LEU A 276 8.79 10.05 17.59
CA LEU A 276 7.96 9.40 18.58
C LEU A 276 7.27 8.21 17.93
N SER A 277 7.43 7.03 18.53
CA SER A 277 6.88 5.77 18.02
C SER A 277 5.89 5.12 18.99
N LEU A 278 5.90 5.52 20.26
CA LEU A 278 4.98 5.04 21.31
C LEU A 278 3.97 6.13 21.68
N TYR A 279 3.68 7.03 20.74
CA TYR A 279 2.80 8.19 20.94
C TYR A 279 1.37 7.80 21.33
N ASP A 280 0.86 6.63 20.92
CA ASP A 280 -0.47 6.16 21.36
C ASP A 280 -0.49 5.95 22.88
N ALA A 281 0.53 5.31 23.44
CA ALA A 281 0.65 5.11 24.88
C ALA A 281 0.82 6.45 25.63
N ILE A 282 1.69 7.33 25.11
CA ILE A 282 1.97 8.64 25.71
C ILE A 282 0.70 9.51 25.73
N LEU A 283 -0.05 9.56 24.64
CA LEU A 283 -1.23 10.42 24.51
C LEU A 283 -2.49 9.84 25.19
N ARG A 284 -2.47 8.56 25.57
CA ARG A 284 -3.47 7.97 26.48
C ARG A 284 -3.28 8.41 27.93
N HIS A 285 -2.07 8.81 28.31
CA HIS A 285 -1.79 9.31 29.65
C HIS A 285 -2.38 10.73 29.81
N ALA A 286 -3.54 10.82 30.46
CA ALA A 286 -4.34 12.04 30.50
C ALA A 286 -3.60 13.29 31.04
N PRO A 287 -2.81 13.23 32.13
CA PRO A 287 -2.03 14.39 32.59
C PRO A 287 -1.06 14.90 31.52
N PHE A 288 -0.36 13.99 30.82
CA PHE A 288 0.56 14.36 29.76
C PHE A 288 -0.18 14.99 28.57
N ALA A 289 -1.25 14.35 28.09
CA ALA A 289 -2.03 14.81 26.95
C ALA A 289 -2.70 16.17 27.19
N GLN A 290 -3.14 16.45 28.42
CA GLN A 290 -3.73 17.75 28.79
C GLN A 290 -2.68 18.87 28.87
N ALA A 291 -1.51 18.57 29.42
CA ALA A 291 -0.40 19.52 29.51
C ALA A 291 0.23 19.83 28.14
N HIS A 292 0.28 18.83 27.26
CA HIS A 292 0.92 18.95 25.96
C HIS A 292 -0.12 19.08 24.86
N LYS A 293 -0.70 20.28 24.71
CA LYS A 293 -1.50 20.62 23.52
C LYS A 293 -0.67 21.46 22.54
N PRO A 294 -0.55 21.04 21.26
CA PRO A 294 0.13 21.83 20.25
C PRO A 294 -0.69 23.07 19.87
N GLU A 295 -0.01 24.06 19.35
CA GLU A 295 -0.58 25.28 18.76
C GLU A 295 -0.52 25.23 17.21
N LEU A 296 0.43 24.47 16.65
CA LEU A 296 0.62 24.26 15.22
C LEU A 296 0.88 22.77 14.93
N VAL A 297 0.19 22.22 13.94
CA VAL A 297 0.37 20.84 13.45
C VAL A 297 0.77 20.87 11.99
N LEU A 298 1.91 20.26 11.67
CA LEU A 298 2.36 20.03 10.29
C LEU A 298 2.14 18.56 9.95
N ARG A 299 1.13 18.25 9.13
CA ARG A 299 0.78 16.86 8.79
C ARG A 299 1.22 16.49 7.38
N PHE A 300 1.96 15.39 7.28
CA PHE A 300 2.39 14.75 6.04
C PHE A 300 1.79 13.33 5.96
N GLY A 301 1.50 12.87 4.74
CA GLY A 301 0.86 11.58 4.51
C GLY A 301 -0.60 11.54 4.98
N GLY A 302 -1.09 10.33 5.27
CA GLY A 302 -2.45 10.11 5.79
C GLY A 302 -2.67 10.58 7.24
N GLY A 303 -3.83 10.25 7.79
CA GLY A 303 -4.12 10.44 9.22
C GLY A 303 -3.52 9.34 10.09
N LEU A 304 -3.55 9.53 11.40
CA LEU A 304 -3.06 8.53 12.35
C LEU A 304 -3.99 7.32 12.41
N THR A 305 -3.41 6.11 12.46
CA THR A 305 -4.16 4.86 12.60
C THR A 305 -4.90 4.76 13.95
N PRO A 306 -4.29 5.15 15.10
CA PRO A 306 -4.96 5.07 16.40
C PRO A 306 -5.92 6.23 16.67
N LYS A 307 -7.07 5.90 17.24
CA LYS A 307 -8.15 6.87 17.54
C LYS A 307 -7.77 7.90 18.59
N VAL A 308 -7.05 7.52 19.65
CA VAL A 308 -6.80 8.41 20.80
C VAL A 308 -5.88 9.59 20.43
N PRO A 309 -4.70 9.38 19.82
CA PRO A 309 -3.88 10.45 19.24
C PRO A 309 -4.63 11.36 18.26
N GLN A 310 -5.45 10.77 17.38
CA GLN A 310 -6.25 11.55 16.44
C GLN A 310 -7.26 12.47 17.16
N GLN A 311 -7.95 11.97 18.18
CA GLN A 311 -8.85 12.76 19.02
C GLN A 311 -8.12 13.85 19.82
N TRP A 312 -6.90 13.57 20.29
CA TRP A 312 -6.05 14.56 20.96
C TRP A 312 -5.69 15.71 20.01
N LEU A 313 -5.29 15.40 18.76
CA LEU A 313 -5.03 16.42 17.73
C LEU A 313 -6.28 17.27 17.47
N GLU A 314 -7.45 16.62 17.34
CA GLU A 314 -8.76 17.26 17.15
C GLU A 314 -9.13 18.20 18.30
N ALA A 315 -8.94 17.76 19.54
CA ALA A 315 -9.25 18.52 20.75
C ALA A 315 -8.22 19.59 21.10
N ALA A 316 -7.03 19.59 20.48
CA ALA A 316 -5.98 20.56 20.77
C ALA A 316 -6.34 21.98 20.33
N GLY A 317 -7.20 22.14 19.31
CA GLY A 317 -7.53 23.45 18.74
C GLY A 317 -6.39 24.08 17.92
N ALA A 318 -5.30 23.34 17.69
CA ALA A 318 -4.14 23.79 16.92
C ALA A 318 -4.48 24.17 15.48
N GLU A 319 -3.72 25.12 14.91
CA GLU A 319 -3.72 25.39 13.47
C GLU A 319 -3.14 24.17 12.74
N LEU A 320 -3.90 23.59 11.80
CA LEU A 320 -3.49 22.40 11.04
C LEU A 320 -3.10 22.79 9.62
N VAL A 321 -1.84 22.49 9.26
CA VAL A 321 -1.33 22.58 7.89
C VAL A 321 -1.10 21.18 7.36
N VAL A 322 -1.73 20.86 6.22
CA VAL A 322 -1.63 19.55 5.57
C VAL A 322 -0.77 19.65 4.32
N PHE A 323 0.20 18.75 4.19
CA PHE A 323 1.03 18.61 3.00
C PHE A 323 0.55 17.41 2.19
N SER A 324 0.06 17.65 0.98
CA SER A 324 -0.55 16.63 0.11
C SER A 324 0.29 16.40 -1.15
N ASP A 325 0.98 15.26 -1.20
CA ASP A 325 1.76 14.82 -2.37
C ASP A 325 0.90 14.75 -3.64
N GLU A 326 -0.22 14.04 -3.52
CA GLU A 326 -1.08 13.65 -4.63
C GLU A 326 -2.23 14.65 -4.87
N GLY A 327 -2.32 15.73 -4.08
CA GLY A 327 -3.37 16.75 -4.20
C GLY A 327 -4.73 16.30 -3.67
N ALA A 328 -4.81 15.11 -3.08
CA ALA A 328 -5.99 14.64 -2.40
C ALA A 328 -6.16 15.36 -1.06
N LEU A 329 -7.41 15.75 -0.76
CA LEU A 329 -7.78 16.29 0.54
C LEU A 329 -8.14 15.13 1.48
N PHE A 330 -7.26 14.83 2.43
CA PHE A 330 -7.52 13.82 3.47
C PHE A 330 -7.76 14.52 4.81
N ASP A 331 -8.94 15.05 5.07
CA ASP A 331 -9.24 15.76 6.33
C ASP A 331 -10.68 15.51 6.81
N PRO A 332 -10.95 14.32 7.39
CA PRO A 332 -12.31 13.93 7.77
C PRO A 332 -12.93 14.82 8.85
N ALA A 333 -12.12 15.55 9.60
CA ALA A 333 -12.57 16.46 10.65
C ALA A 333 -12.78 17.90 10.14
N HIS A 334 -12.46 18.19 8.86
CA HIS A 334 -12.56 19.52 8.25
C HIS A 334 -11.87 20.62 9.07
N ARG A 335 -10.65 20.35 9.56
CA ARG A 335 -9.87 21.23 10.44
C ARG A 335 -8.66 21.87 9.77
N ALA A 336 -8.27 21.42 8.58
CA ALA A 336 -7.12 21.97 7.87
C ALA A 336 -7.34 23.47 7.61
N ALA A 337 -6.48 24.31 8.19
CA ALA A 337 -6.44 25.73 7.90
C ALA A 337 -5.83 25.98 6.52
N ASN A 338 -4.82 25.17 6.15
CA ASN A 338 -4.14 25.22 4.87
C ASN A 338 -3.85 23.81 4.35
N VAL A 339 -4.00 23.63 3.05
CA VAL A 339 -3.53 22.43 2.34
C VAL A 339 -2.52 22.85 1.29
N ILE A 340 -1.29 22.39 1.46
CA ILE A 340 -0.17 22.69 0.58
C ILE A 340 0.10 21.46 -0.27
N GLU A 341 -0.16 21.60 -1.57
CA GLU A 341 0.03 20.53 -2.54
C GLU A 341 1.46 20.54 -3.08
N GLY A 342 2.08 19.37 -3.17
CA GLY A 342 3.46 19.23 -3.65
C GLY A 342 4.21 18.12 -2.90
N SER A 343 5.42 17.81 -3.39
CA SER A 343 6.28 16.79 -2.80
C SER A 343 6.55 17.06 -1.32
N ALA A 344 6.25 16.10 -0.46
CA ALA A 344 6.45 16.14 0.98
C ALA A 344 7.92 16.41 1.33
N THR A 345 8.84 15.76 0.64
CA THR A 345 10.30 15.97 0.77
C THR A 345 10.70 17.40 0.40
N ALA A 346 10.22 17.92 -0.74
CA ALA A 346 10.50 19.31 -1.14
C ALA A 346 9.90 20.33 -0.17
N ALA A 347 8.72 20.06 0.40
CA ALA A 347 8.13 20.88 1.44
C ALA A 347 8.98 20.87 2.72
N CYS A 348 9.44 19.69 3.17
CA CYS A 348 10.35 19.57 4.31
C CYS A 348 11.65 20.37 4.09
N GLU A 349 12.28 20.22 2.93
CA GLU A 349 13.48 20.96 2.57
C GLU A 349 13.23 22.48 2.57
N ALA A 350 12.15 22.93 1.93
CA ALA A 350 11.86 24.35 1.79
C ALA A 350 11.51 25.02 3.14
N LEU A 351 10.74 24.33 3.99
CA LEU A 351 10.41 24.79 5.35
C LEU A 351 11.64 24.88 6.25
N SER A 352 12.59 23.95 6.08
CA SER A 352 13.81 23.90 6.89
C SER A 352 14.75 25.08 6.61
N ARG A 353 14.68 25.70 5.42
CA ARG A 353 15.59 26.78 5.02
C ARG A 353 15.44 28.01 5.91
N GLY A 354 16.55 28.39 6.54
CA GLY A 354 16.64 29.58 7.39
C GLY A 354 16.10 29.37 8.81
N LEU A 355 15.75 28.14 9.19
CA LEU A 355 15.40 27.77 10.56
C LEU A 355 16.52 26.94 11.19
N SER A 356 16.85 27.24 12.44
CA SER A 356 17.83 26.46 13.22
C SER A 356 17.51 26.55 14.71
N ARG A 357 16.38 25.96 15.12
CA ARG A 357 15.93 25.99 16.52
C ARG A 357 16.57 24.89 17.37
N GLY A 358 16.86 23.72 16.78
CA GLY A 358 17.21 22.52 17.55
C GLY A 358 16.04 22.03 18.42
N LEU A 359 16.17 20.85 18.99
CA LEU A 359 15.12 20.25 19.82
C LEU A 359 15.05 20.93 21.21
N GLY A 360 14.13 21.88 21.35
CA GLY A 360 13.89 22.65 22.58
C GLY A 360 13.10 21.89 23.66
N ARG A 361 12.79 22.56 24.78
CA ARG A 361 12.11 21.96 25.94
C ARG A 361 10.83 21.21 25.59
N TRP A 362 10.01 21.80 24.71
CA TRP A 362 8.80 21.17 24.19
C TRP A 362 9.07 19.80 23.58
N ALA A 363 9.94 19.68 22.57
CA ALA A 363 10.28 18.39 21.98
C ALA A 363 10.97 17.43 22.97
N GLN A 364 11.84 17.94 23.85
CA GLN A 364 12.53 17.12 24.85
C GLN A 364 11.57 16.46 25.84
N SER A 365 10.47 17.12 26.20
CA SER A 365 9.43 16.54 27.08
C SER A 365 8.77 15.30 26.45
N PHE A 366 8.42 15.35 25.16
CA PHE A 366 7.91 14.20 24.42
C PHE A 366 8.95 13.09 24.30
N LEU A 367 10.21 13.42 24.03
CA LEU A 367 11.29 12.43 23.94
C LEU A 367 11.62 11.80 25.30
N GLN A 368 11.41 12.52 26.40
CA GLN A 368 11.46 11.93 27.73
C GLN A 368 10.31 10.95 27.95
N ALA A 369 9.08 11.31 27.60
CA ALA A 369 7.93 10.40 27.69
C ALA A 369 8.10 9.14 26.82
N GLU A 370 8.61 9.28 25.59
CA GLU A 370 8.95 8.16 24.70
C GLU A 370 9.97 7.20 25.36
N ARG A 371 11.03 7.73 25.98
CA ARG A 371 12.02 6.90 26.69
C ARG A 371 11.41 6.17 27.88
N LEU A 372 10.59 6.85 28.68
CA LEU A 372 9.90 6.25 29.83
C LEU A 372 8.95 5.13 29.38
N ALA A 373 8.13 5.39 28.36
CA ALA A 373 7.20 4.41 27.80
C ALA A 373 7.95 3.21 27.21
N ARG A 374 9.03 3.45 26.47
CA ARG A 374 9.87 2.39 25.87
C ARG A 374 10.50 1.50 26.92
N ASN A 375 11.09 2.08 27.97
CA ASN A 375 11.69 1.30 29.05
C ASN A 375 10.65 0.44 29.77
N ALA A 376 9.45 0.97 29.98
CA ALA A 376 8.34 0.24 30.60
C ALA A 376 7.83 -0.91 29.71
N LEU A 377 7.73 -0.68 28.39
CA LEU A 377 7.34 -1.70 27.41
C LEU A 377 8.37 -2.84 27.34
N GLU A 378 9.66 -2.51 27.22
CA GLU A 378 10.73 -3.52 27.18
C GLU A 378 10.81 -4.30 28.49
N ALA A 379 10.61 -3.66 29.65
CA ALA A 379 10.51 -4.36 30.94
C ALA A 379 9.31 -5.32 30.97
N ALA A 380 8.16 -4.91 30.45
CA ALA A 380 6.97 -5.76 30.36
C ALA A 380 7.23 -7.02 29.52
N PHE A 381 7.87 -6.84 28.36
CA PHE A 381 8.23 -7.95 27.47
C PHE A 381 9.40 -8.80 27.99
N ALA A 382 10.22 -8.29 28.91
CA ALA A 382 11.24 -9.09 29.59
C ALA A 382 10.63 -10.00 30.68
N GLU A 383 9.56 -9.56 31.33
CA GLU A 383 8.88 -10.31 32.40
C GLU A 383 7.92 -11.40 31.88
N GLN A 384 7.40 -11.24 30.65
CA GLN A 384 6.48 -12.18 30.03
C GLN A 384 7.12 -12.91 28.85
N SER A 385 7.04 -14.24 28.85
CA SER A 385 7.53 -15.09 27.77
C SER A 385 6.46 -15.48 26.73
N GLU A 386 5.20 -15.14 26.96
CA GLU A 386 4.08 -15.51 26.09
C GLU A 386 4.03 -14.67 24.79
N LEU A 387 3.60 -15.30 23.70
CA LEU A 387 3.33 -14.64 22.42
C LEU A 387 1.93 -14.02 22.42
N THR A 388 1.80 -12.83 23.00
CA THR A 388 0.61 -11.99 22.84
C THR A 388 0.63 -11.26 21.49
N GLU A 389 -0.53 -10.83 20.95
CA GLU A 389 -0.60 -10.10 19.67
C GLU A 389 0.33 -8.86 19.62
N PRO A 390 0.41 -8.00 20.67
CA PRO A 390 1.40 -6.93 20.76
C PRO A 390 2.85 -7.43 20.66
N ARG A 391 3.16 -8.55 21.33
CA ARG A 391 4.50 -9.13 21.35
C ARG A 391 4.88 -9.66 19.96
N ILE A 392 3.95 -10.29 19.26
CA ILE A 392 4.17 -10.79 17.90
C ILE A 392 4.55 -9.63 16.96
N ALA A 393 3.77 -8.54 16.96
CA ALA A 393 4.06 -7.38 16.12
C ALA A 393 5.47 -6.81 16.38
N ARG A 394 5.84 -6.64 17.66
CA ARG A 394 7.18 -6.17 18.04
C ARG A 394 8.28 -7.12 17.59
N GLU A 395 8.13 -8.43 17.83
CA GLU A 395 9.18 -9.42 17.52
C GLU A 395 9.36 -9.63 16.02
N VAL A 396 8.28 -9.55 15.23
CA VAL A 396 8.36 -9.59 13.76
C VAL A 396 9.16 -8.41 13.25
N VAL A 397 8.83 -7.18 13.67
CA VAL A 397 9.57 -5.96 13.25
C VAL A 397 11.04 -6.05 13.66
N ALA A 398 11.32 -6.50 14.88
CA ALA A 398 12.69 -6.63 15.39
C ALA A 398 13.53 -7.70 14.68
N ALA A 399 12.89 -8.67 14.01
CA ALA A 399 13.59 -9.72 13.26
C ALA A 399 14.01 -9.28 11.84
N LEU A 400 13.48 -8.16 11.34
CA LEU A 400 13.71 -7.71 9.96
C LEU A 400 15.11 -7.12 9.77
N PRO A 401 15.82 -7.48 8.68
CA PRO A 401 17.08 -6.84 8.31
C PRO A 401 16.84 -5.47 7.68
N SER A 402 17.89 -4.65 7.65
CA SER A 402 17.89 -3.35 6.96
C SER A 402 17.46 -3.50 5.51
N GLY A 403 16.56 -2.63 5.05
CA GLY A 403 16.05 -2.59 3.67
C GLY A 403 14.95 -3.61 3.37
N ALA A 404 14.55 -4.45 4.33
CA ALA A 404 13.44 -5.38 4.15
C ALA A 404 12.09 -4.63 3.99
N ASN A 405 11.16 -5.30 3.31
CA ASN A 405 9.76 -4.87 3.27
C ASN A 405 8.97 -5.55 4.39
N LEU A 406 8.13 -4.78 5.06
CA LEU A 406 7.08 -5.29 5.93
C LEU A 406 5.74 -4.87 5.33
N PHE A 407 4.96 -5.83 4.86
CA PHE A 407 3.57 -5.60 4.52
C PHE A 407 2.70 -5.89 5.75
N VAL A 408 1.84 -4.95 6.14
CA VAL A 408 0.99 -5.10 7.33
C VAL A 408 -0.47 -5.02 6.93
N SER A 409 -1.24 -6.02 7.35
CA SER A 409 -2.67 -6.08 7.12
C SER A 409 -3.43 -4.99 7.88
N SER A 410 -4.64 -4.68 7.41
CA SER A 410 -5.63 -3.89 8.15
C SER A 410 -6.02 -4.58 9.48
N SER A 411 -6.97 -4.01 10.23
CA SER A 411 -7.40 -4.53 11.54
C SER A 411 -6.31 -4.40 12.63
N MET A 412 -6.16 -5.37 13.55
CA MET A 412 -5.20 -5.29 14.66
C MET A 412 -3.72 -5.25 14.23
N PRO A 413 -3.23 -6.02 13.24
CA PRO A 413 -1.80 -6.02 12.87
C PRO A 413 -1.16 -4.64 12.70
N ILE A 414 -1.75 -3.73 11.91
CA ILE A 414 -1.22 -2.37 11.75
C ILE A 414 -1.28 -1.55 13.04
N ARG A 415 -2.30 -1.77 13.88
CA ARG A 415 -2.44 -1.09 15.18
C ARG A 415 -1.40 -1.59 16.17
N ASP A 416 -1.08 -2.88 16.15
CA ASP A 416 -0.10 -3.49 17.05
C ASP A 416 1.32 -3.08 16.69
N VAL A 417 1.63 -3.07 15.38
CA VAL A 417 2.89 -2.50 14.90
C VAL A 417 2.98 -1.03 15.27
N ASP A 418 1.92 -0.25 15.05
CA ASP A 418 1.93 1.18 15.35
C ASP A 418 2.08 1.48 16.86
N ALA A 419 1.43 0.71 17.72
CA ALA A 419 1.43 0.94 19.17
C ALA A 419 2.64 0.34 19.91
N PHE A 420 3.19 -0.79 19.43
CA PHE A 420 4.14 -1.60 20.20
C PHE A 420 5.45 -1.93 19.48
N ALA A 421 5.61 -1.59 18.20
CA ALA A 421 6.89 -1.72 17.51
C ALA A 421 7.66 -0.39 17.57
N PRO A 422 8.71 -0.30 18.41
CA PRO A 422 9.42 0.95 18.58
C PRO A 422 10.21 1.33 17.31
N GLY A 423 10.38 2.62 17.07
CA GLY A 423 11.20 3.13 15.97
C GLY A 423 12.66 2.69 16.09
N SER A 424 13.34 2.61 14.95
CA SER A 424 14.72 2.13 14.82
C SER A 424 15.48 2.92 13.76
N ALA A 425 16.81 3.00 13.90
CA ALA A 425 17.69 3.58 12.87
C ALA A 425 17.88 2.69 11.63
N LEU A 426 17.47 1.41 11.70
CA LEU A 426 17.49 0.52 10.55
C LEU A 426 16.32 0.90 9.62
N PRO A 427 16.59 1.20 8.33
CA PRO A 427 15.55 1.52 7.38
C PRO A 427 14.73 0.27 7.07
N LEU A 428 13.41 0.41 7.15
CA LEU A 428 12.44 -0.60 6.73
C LEU A 428 11.39 0.09 5.86
N ARG A 429 10.89 -0.62 4.85
CA ARG A 429 9.75 -0.15 4.07
C ARG A 429 8.48 -0.81 4.55
N VAL A 430 7.63 -0.06 5.24
CA VAL A 430 6.38 -0.56 5.81
C VAL A 430 5.22 -0.16 4.92
N LEU A 431 4.54 -1.14 4.33
CA LEU A 431 3.47 -0.96 3.36
C LEU A 431 2.17 -1.56 3.89
N SER A 432 1.04 -0.96 3.51
CA SER A 432 -0.29 -1.46 3.87
C SER A 432 -1.35 -0.94 2.89
N ASN A 433 -2.48 -1.65 2.77
CA ASN A 433 -3.64 -1.22 2.00
C ASN A 433 -4.54 -0.35 2.88
N ARG A 434 -4.12 0.91 3.10
CA ARG A 434 -4.80 1.88 3.98
C ARG A 434 -5.75 2.83 3.23
N GLY A 435 -5.92 2.66 1.93
CA GLY A 435 -6.83 3.47 1.13
C GLY A 435 -8.28 3.22 1.52
N ALA A 436 -8.76 1.99 1.29
CA ALA A 436 -10.09 1.54 1.70
C ALA A 436 -10.07 0.67 2.97
N ASN A 437 -8.89 0.26 3.45
CA ASN A 437 -8.72 -0.54 4.66
C ASN A 437 -9.35 -1.95 4.58
N GLY A 438 -9.40 -2.52 3.37
CA GLY A 438 -9.88 -3.88 3.13
C GLY A 438 -9.01 -4.94 3.81
N ILE A 439 -9.62 -6.10 4.10
CA ILE A 439 -8.92 -7.32 4.51
C ILE A 439 -8.66 -8.26 3.33
N ASP A 440 -9.22 -7.93 2.17
CA ASP A 440 -9.12 -8.67 0.93
C ASP A 440 -7.79 -8.38 0.22
N GLY A 441 -7.25 -9.41 -0.45
CA GLY A 441 -6.08 -9.25 -1.30
C GLY A 441 -4.74 -9.00 -0.60
N ILE A 442 -4.69 -9.09 0.72
CA ILE A 442 -3.50 -8.72 1.50
C ILE A 442 -2.29 -9.61 1.17
N THR A 443 -2.50 -10.93 1.08
CA THR A 443 -1.46 -11.88 0.68
C THR A 443 -0.93 -11.57 -0.72
N SER A 444 -1.83 -11.32 -1.67
CA SER A 444 -1.51 -11.01 -3.06
C SER A 444 -0.78 -9.67 -3.19
N SER A 445 -1.17 -8.64 -2.43
CA SER A 445 -0.44 -7.37 -2.38
C SER A 445 0.97 -7.52 -1.83
N ALA A 446 1.16 -8.29 -0.76
CA ALA A 446 2.50 -8.58 -0.25
C ALA A 446 3.36 -9.34 -1.27
N LEU A 447 2.79 -10.31 -1.99
CA LEU A 447 3.47 -11.01 -3.07
C LEU A 447 3.84 -10.09 -4.24
N GLY A 448 2.96 -9.15 -4.59
CA GLY A 448 3.26 -8.15 -5.62
C GLY A 448 4.44 -7.24 -5.24
N VAL A 449 4.52 -6.83 -3.96
CA VAL A 449 5.66 -6.09 -3.42
C VAL A 449 6.93 -6.93 -3.45
N ALA A 450 6.88 -8.20 -3.02
CA ALA A 450 8.02 -9.10 -3.05
C ALA A 450 8.55 -9.29 -4.48
N ALA A 451 7.64 -9.54 -5.44
CA ALA A 451 7.96 -9.74 -6.84
C ALA A 451 8.57 -8.51 -7.53
N ALA A 452 8.12 -7.30 -7.16
CA ALA A 452 8.64 -6.05 -7.74
C ALA A 452 9.95 -5.59 -7.10
N SER A 453 10.16 -5.90 -5.82
CA SER A 453 11.31 -5.41 -5.07
C SER A 453 12.53 -6.32 -5.14
N GLY A 454 12.33 -7.63 -5.22
CA GLY A 454 13.40 -8.62 -5.03
C GLY A 454 14.05 -8.56 -3.64
N ARG A 455 13.44 -7.87 -2.67
CA ARG A 455 13.95 -7.72 -1.30
C ARG A 455 13.25 -8.71 -0.36
N PRO A 456 13.90 -9.12 0.74
CA PRO A 456 13.24 -9.89 1.79
C PRO A 456 11.95 -9.20 2.24
N THR A 457 10.85 -9.93 2.19
CA THR A 457 9.50 -9.39 2.42
C THR A 457 8.76 -10.26 3.42
N VAL A 458 8.21 -9.65 4.46
CA VAL A 458 7.36 -10.30 5.46
C VAL A 458 5.97 -9.69 5.40
N LEU A 459 4.94 -10.54 5.42
CA LEU A 459 3.56 -10.15 5.65
C LEU A 459 3.19 -10.44 7.10
N LEU A 460 2.74 -9.42 7.84
CA LEU A 460 2.07 -9.60 9.13
C LEU A 460 0.56 -9.41 8.95
N THR A 461 -0.21 -10.46 9.19
CA THR A 461 -1.67 -10.47 8.95
C THR A 461 -2.44 -11.20 10.05
N GLY A 462 -3.74 -10.91 10.15
CA GLY A 462 -4.67 -11.76 10.89
C GLY A 462 -5.12 -12.96 10.05
N ASP A 463 -5.62 -13.98 10.73
CA ASP A 463 -6.25 -15.19 10.19
C ASP A 463 -7.38 -14.94 9.19
N LEU A 464 -8.38 -14.10 9.50
CA LEU A 464 -9.50 -13.85 8.57
C LEU A 464 -9.03 -13.16 7.28
N ALA A 465 -8.10 -12.21 7.38
CA ALA A 465 -7.52 -11.55 6.21
C ALA A 465 -6.68 -12.53 5.37
N PHE A 466 -5.93 -13.43 6.03
CA PHE A 466 -5.21 -14.50 5.36
C PHE A 466 -6.16 -15.45 4.64
N LEU A 467 -7.21 -15.94 5.31
CA LEU A 467 -8.23 -16.83 4.74
C LEU A 467 -8.96 -16.18 3.57
N HIS A 468 -9.25 -14.88 3.65
CA HIS A 468 -9.91 -14.15 2.58
C HIS A 468 -9.10 -14.17 1.27
N ASP A 469 -7.78 -14.24 1.33
CA ASP A 469 -6.88 -14.26 0.17
C ASP A 469 -5.87 -15.42 0.20
N VAL A 470 -6.27 -16.56 0.77
CA VAL A 470 -5.42 -17.76 0.87
C VAL A 470 -5.01 -18.28 -0.51
N GLY A 471 -5.90 -18.13 -1.50
CA GLY A 471 -5.63 -18.45 -2.91
C GLY A 471 -4.48 -17.66 -3.52
N GLY A 472 -4.09 -16.52 -2.92
CA GLY A 472 -2.92 -15.74 -3.33
C GLY A 472 -1.62 -16.55 -3.26
N LEU A 473 -1.50 -17.50 -2.33
CA LEU A 473 -0.33 -18.39 -2.19
C LEU A 473 -0.07 -19.25 -3.45
N LEU A 474 -1.10 -19.53 -4.25
CA LEU A 474 -0.92 -20.22 -5.53
C LEU A 474 0.00 -19.44 -6.48
N THR A 475 -0.05 -18.11 -6.43
CA THR A 475 0.83 -17.25 -7.24
C THR A 475 2.28 -17.41 -6.80
N ALA A 476 2.52 -17.46 -5.49
CA ALA A 476 3.85 -17.67 -4.94
C ALA A 476 4.42 -19.02 -5.37
N HIS A 477 3.62 -20.09 -5.25
CA HIS A 477 4.00 -21.43 -5.68
C HIS A 477 4.35 -21.48 -7.19
N ARG A 478 3.48 -20.95 -8.05
CA ARG A 478 3.65 -21.02 -9.51
C ARG A 478 4.83 -20.22 -10.05
N HIS A 479 5.25 -19.18 -9.32
CA HIS A 479 6.33 -18.27 -9.74
C HIS A 479 7.55 -18.32 -8.83
N GLU A 480 7.60 -19.29 -7.91
CA GLU A 480 8.69 -19.48 -6.94
C GLU A 480 9.04 -18.18 -6.19
N LEU A 481 8.02 -17.43 -5.79
CA LEU A 481 8.21 -16.17 -5.07
C LEU A 481 8.47 -16.43 -3.59
N SER A 482 9.46 -15.74 -3.04
CA SER A 482 9.74 -15.74 -1.61
C SER A 482 8.83 -14.79 -0.85
N LEU A 483 8.17 -15.29 0.21
CA LEU A 483 7.38 -14.50 1.15
C LEU A 483 7.27 -15.25 2.48
N THR A 484 7.55 -14.57 3.58
CA THR A 484 7.23 -15.05 4.93
C THR A 484 5.90 -14.45 5.36
N VAL A 485 4.87 -15.28 5.55
CA VAL A 485 3.56 -14.87 6.05
C VAL A 485 3.46 -15.23 7.52
N VAL A 486 3.46 -14.21 8.38
CA VAL A 486 3.17 -14.35 9.82
C VAL A 486 1.68 -14.10 10.05
N VAL A 487 0.96 -15.15 10.40
CA VAL A 487 -0.48 -15.10 10.69
C VAL A 487 -0.69 -15.07 12.19
N VAL A 488 -1.21 -13.96 12.69
CA VAL A 488 -1.78 -13.87 14.05
C VAL A 488 -3.15 -14.55 14.00
N ASN A 489 -3.21 -15.79 14.48
CA ASN A 489 -4.44 -16.57 14.51
C ASN A 489 -5.06 -16.46 15.90
N ASN A 490 -6.18 -15.74 15.99
CA ASN A 490 -6.99 -15.61 17.21
C ASN A 490 -8.41 -16.17 17.02
N ASP A 491 -8.57 -17.02 16.00
CA ASP A 491 -9.79 -17.64 15.53
C ASP A 491 -10.91 -16.61 15.36
N GLY A 492 -10.65 -15.61 14.51
CA GLY A 492 -11.66 -14.69 14.01
C GLY A 492 -11.34 -13.19 14.09
N GLY A 493 -12.37 -12.37 14.24
CA GLY A 493 -12.30 -10.91 14.18
C GLY A 493 -11.81 -10.26 15.48
N GLY A 494 -10.54 -10.46 15.86
CA GLY A 494 -9.95 -9.93 17.10
C GLY A 494 -10.22 -8.44 17.41
N ILE A 495 -10.27 -7.59 16.39
CA ILE A 495 -10.56 -6.16 16.55
C ILE A 495 -11.92 -5.87 17.19
N PHE A 496 -12.93 -6.70 16.94
CA PHE A 496 -14.28 -6.44 17.44
C PHE A 496 -14.36 -6.57 18.96
N SER A 497 -13.44 -7.30 19.60
CA SER A 497 -13.30 -7.37 21.05
C SER A 497 -12.97 -6.02 21.69
N PHE A 498 -12.37 -5.09 20.94
CA PHE A 498 -12.06 -3.72 21.40
C PHE A 498 -13.24 -2.76 21.27
N LEU A 499 -14.29 -3.15 20.55
CA LEU A 499 -15.43 -2.29 20.27
C LEU A 499 -16.57 -2.53 21.27
N PRO A 500 -17.45 -1.54 21.50
CA PRO A 500 -18.60 -1.71 22.39
C PRO A 500 -19.49 -2.91 22.08
N ILE A 501 -19.50 -3.37 20.81
CA ILE A 501 -20.27 -4.53 20.35
C ILE A 501 -19.87 -5.84 21.03
N ALA A 502 -18.65 -5.93 21.60
CA ALA A 502 -18.22 -7.10 22.38
C ALA A 502 -19.12 -7.41 23.59
N LYS A 503 -19.91 -6.44 24.06
CA LYS A 503 -20.90 -6.65 25.13
C LYS A 503 -22.18 -7.34 24.66
N ALA A 504 -22.45 -7.41 23.35
CA ALA A 504 -23.62 -8.07 22.78
C ALA A 504 -23.37 -9.58 22.62
N THR A 505 -23.17 -10.27 23.75
CA THR A 505 -22.64 -11.65 23.80
C THR A 505 -23.45 -12.68 23.00
N GLU A 506 -24.76 -12.53 22.90
CA GLU A 506 -25.63 -13.44 22.13
C GLU A 506 -25.34 -13.43 20.62
N HIS A 507 -24.96 -12.27 20.07
CA HIS A 507 -24.76 -12.09 18.63
C HIS A 507 -23.30 -11.90 18.24
N PHE A 508 -22.41 -11.75 19.22
CA PHE A 508 -21.03 -11.39 18.97
C PHE A 508 -20.29 -12.44 18.15
N GLU A 509 -20.28 -13.70 18.60
CA GLU A 509 -19.50 -14.75 17.91
C GLU A 509 -20.03 -15.06 16.50
N PRO A 510 -21.34 -15.22 16.24
CA PRO A 510 -21.81 -15.53 14.89
C PRO A 510 -21.60 -14.41 13.85
N LEU A 511 -21.54 -13.14 14.28
CA LEU A 511 -21.55 -11.99 13.37
C LEU A 511 -20.25 -11.17 13.32
N PHE A 512 -19.46 -11.20 14.40
CA PHE A 512 -18.27 -10.35 14.55
C PHE A 512 -17.03 -11.17 14.89
N GLY A 513 -17.16 -12.06 15.88
CA GLY A 513 -16.09 -12.98 16.23
C GLY A 513 -15.77 -13.90 15.06
N THR A 514 -16.79 -14.51 14.46
CA THR A 514 -16.71 -15.41 13.30
C THR A 514 -15.54 -16.41 13.38
N PRO A 515 -15.44 -17.21 14.46
CA PRO A 515 -14.42 -18.25 14.57
C PRO A 515 -14.59 -19.27 13.45
N HIS A 516 -13.48 -19.70 12.88
CA HIS A 516 -13.46 -20.51 11.66
C HIS A 516 -12.96 -21.93 11.90
N GLY A 517 -12.14 -22.17 12.94
CA GLY A 517 -11.68 -23.51 13.31
C GLY A 517 -10.84 -24.22 12.24
N VAL A 518 -10.17 -23.46 11.37
CA VAL A 518 -9.39 -23.99 10.24
C VAL A 518 -7.94 -24.23 10.67
N ASP A 519 -7.42 -25.42 10.39
CA ASP A 519 -5.98 -25.70 10.51
C ASP A 519 -5.23 -25.16 9.30
N LEU A 520 -4.44 -24.10 9.52
CA LEU A 520 -3.71 -23.40 8.46
C LEU A 520 -2.55 -24.22 7.88
N SER A 521 -2.12 -25.30 8.55
CA SER A 521 -1.09 -26.20 8.00
C SER A 521 -1.54 -26.88 6.70
N HIS A 522 -2.85 -27.08 6.52
CA HIS A 522 -3.41 -27.60 5.27
C HIS A 522 -3.25 -26.61 4.11
N ALA A 523 -3.37 -25.30 4.37
CA ALA A 523 -3.14 -24.28 3.35
C ALA A 523 -1.65 -24.22 2.97
N ALA A 524 -0.75 -24.32 3.95
CA ALA A 524 0.69 -24.42 3.67
C ALA A 524 1.01 -25.64 2.79
N ALA A 525 0.52 -26.83 3.18
CA ALA A 525 0.72 -28.05 2.42
C ALA A 525 0.16 -27.98 0.99
N LEU A 526 -1.04 -27.38 0.81
CA LEU A 526 -1.68 -27.23 -0.50
C LEU A 526 -0.81 -26.43 -1.48
N TYR A 527 -0.12 -25.39 -1.00
CA TYR A 527 0.69 -24.50 -1.84
C TYR A 527 2.20 -24.72 -1.72
N GLY A 528 2.64 -25.77 -1.02
CA GLY A 528 4.05 -26.09 -0.82
C GLY A 528 4.82 -25.05 0.01
N ALA A 529 4.14 -24.35 0.92
CA ALA A 529 4.79 -23.47 1.88
C ALA A 529 5.37 -24.27 3.05
N GLU A 530 6.51 -23.85 3.57
CA GLU A 530 7.05 -24.39 4.81
C GLU A 530 6.25 -23.85 6.00
N PHE A 531 5.72 -24.76 6.83
CA PHE A 531 4.84 -24.41 7.93
C PHE A 531 5.57 -24.36 9.27
N HIS A 532 5.34 -23.28 10.02
CA HIS A 532 5.92 -23.03 11.33
C HIS A 532 4.82 -22.69 12.34
N ARG A 533 4.90 -23.23 13.55
CA ARG A 533 4.02 -22.87 14.68
C ARG A 533 4.84 -22.57 15.93
N PRO A 534 5.53 -21.41 15.97
CA PRO A 534 6.36 -21.05 17.11
C PRO A 534 5.50 -20.78 18.36
N ASP A 535 5.98 -21.22 19.51
CA ASP A 535 5.32 -21.09 20.82
C ASP A 535 5.99 -20.05 21.74
N SER A 536 7.07 -19.41 21.27
CA SER A 536 7.86 -18.47 22.04
C SER A 536 8.48 -17.36 21.18
N PRO A 537 8.78 -16.18 21.76
CA PRO A 537 9.44 -15.09 21.04
C PRO A 537 10.74 -15.47 20.32
N PRO A 538 11.66 -16.26 20.91
CA PRO A 538 12.85 -16.74 20.20
C PRO A 538 12.51 -17.62 19.00
N ALA A 539 11.56 -18.56 19.14
CA ALA A 539 11.13 -19.43 18.04
C ALA A 539 10.50 -18.62 16.90
N LEU A 540 9.66 -17.62 17.21
CA LEU A 540 9.08 -16.73 16.21
C LEU A 540 10.15 -15.98 15.42
N ARG A 541 11.14 -15.39 16.10
CA ARG A 541 12.26 -14.70 15.43
C ARG A 541 13.05 -15.66 14.53
N THR A 542 13.26 -16.90 14.96
CA THR A 542 13.94 -17.92 14.15
C THR A 542 13.14 -18.25 12.90
N SER A 543 11.85 -18.56 13.01
CA SER A 543 10.99 -18.86 11.86
C SER A 543 10.92 -17.70 10.86
N VAL A 544 10.85 -16.46 11.35
CA VAL A 544 10.88 -15.27 10.47
C VAL A 544 12.23 -15.17 9.74
N LYS A 545 13.35 -15.36 10.45
CA LYS A 545 14.69 -15.32 9.86
C LYS A 545 14.92 -16.41 8.82
N VAL A 546 14.49 -17.63 9.09
CA VAL A 546 14.54 -18.74 8.13
C VAL A 546 13.79 -18.36 6.86
N GLY A 547 12.56 -17.83 6.96
CA GLY A 547 11.82 -17.44 5.76
C GLY A 547 12.41 -16.25 5.00
N LEU A 548 13.17 -15.38 5.68
CA LEU A 548 13.91 -14.29 5.04
C LEU A 548 15.10 -14.79 4.19
N GLU A 549 15.55 -16.04 4.35
CA GLU A 549 16.57 -16.67 3.51
C GLU A 549 16.03 -17.08 2.13
N GLY A 550 14.71 -17.19 1.98
CA GLY A 550 14.02 -17.44 0.72
C GLY A 550 12.94 -18.52 0.83
N GLY A 551 12.09 -18.63 -0.20
CA GLY A 551 10.98 -19.58 -0.23
C GLY A 551 9.68 -19.02 0.37
N LEU A 552 8.65 -19.85 0.38
CA LEU A 552 7.32 -19.51 0.88
C LEU A 552 7.15 -20.10 2.29
N HIS A 553 6.98 -19.25 3.30
CA HIS A 553 6.85 -19.68 4.69
C HIS A 553 5.52 -19.21 5.27
N LEU A 554 4.80 -20.12 5.93
CA LEU A 554 3.61 -19.81 6.71
C LEU A 554 3.91 -20.01 8.19
N VAL A 555 4.03 -18.91 8.92
CA VAL A 555 4.28 -18.87 10.37
C VAL A 555 2.97 -18.55 11.08
N GLU A 556 2.30 -19.57 11.60
CA GLU A 556 1.08 -19.41 12.38
C GLU A 556 1.42 -19.20 13.85
N VAL A 557 0.96 -18.07 14.42
CA VAL A 557 1.04 -17.83 15.86
C VAL A 557 -0.37 -17.81 16.43
N GLN A 558 -0.69 -18.82 17.23
CA GLN A 558 -1.99 -18.95 17.87
C GLN A 558 -2.04 -18.10 19.14
N THR A 559 -3.12 -17.34 19.30
CA THR A 559 -3.32 -16.43 20.43
C THR A 559 -4.76 -16.51 20.93
N ASN A 560 -5.02 -15.94 22.11
CA ASN A 560 -6.34 -15.95 22.72
C ASN A 560 -7.05 -14.58 22.58
N ARG A 561 -8.05 -14.54 21.68
CA ARG A 561 -8.89 -13.34 21.43
C ARG A 561 -9.56 -12.79 22.68
N ALA A 562 -9.91 -13.63 23.65
CA ALA A 562 -10.58 -13.20 24.88
C ALA A 562 -9.65 -12.44 25.85
N GLN A 563 -8.35 -12.73 25.80
CA GLN A 563 -7.34 -12.09 26.65
C GLN A 563 -6.71 -10.86 25.98
N ASN A 564 -6.80 -10.76 24.65
CA ASN A 564 -6.10 -9.77 23.86
C ASN A 564 -6.35 -8.32 24.32
N VAL A 565 -7.62 -7.96 24.57
CA VAL A 565 -8.00 -6.61 25.03
C VAL A 565 -7.34 -6.27 26.36
N GLU A 566 -7.24 -7.25 27.27
CA GLU A 566 -6.66 -7.05 28.59
C GLU A 566 -5.13 -6.93 28.50
N HIS A 567 -4.46 -7.73 27.65
CA HIS A 567 -3.03 -7.58 27.38
C HIS A 567 -2.69 -6.17 26.89
N HIS A 568 -3.48 -5.63 25.96
CA HIS A 568 -3.32 -4.26 25.48
C HIS A 568 -3.50 -3.22 26.59
N ARG A 569 -4.55 -3.35 27.40
CA ARG A 569 -4.82 -2.44 28.52
C ARG A 569 -3.69 -2.45 29.52
N GLN A 570 -3.16 -3.62 29.87
CA GLN A 570 -2.05 -3.77 30.80
C GLN A 570 -0.78 -3.11 30.28
N LEU A 571 -0.44 -3.31 29.01
CA LEU A 571 0.73 -2.67 28.39
C LEU A 571 0.58 -1.14 28.35
N PHE A 572 -0.58 -0.62 27.93
CA PHE A 572 -0.84 0.82 27.95
C PHE A 572 -0.83 1.40 29.36
N ALA A 573 -1.42 0.72 30.34
CA ALA A 573 -1.42 1.15 31.73
C ALA A 573 0.00 1.18 32.31
N ARG A 574 0.82 0.16 32.00
CA ARG A 574 2.22 0.08 32.44
C ARG A 574 3.08 1.19 31.83
N MET A 575 2.94 1.44 30.53
CA MET A 575 3.62 2.56 29.87
C MET A 575 3.16 3.90 30.46
N GLY A 576 1.85 4.10 30.65
CA GLY A 576 1.30 5.31 31.25
C GLY A 576 1.74 5.54 32.70
N ALA A 577 1.81 4.49 33.52
CA ALA A 577 2.29 4.58 34.90
C ALA A 577 3.76 5.02 34.98
N ALA A 578 4.59 4.64 34.00
CA ALA A 578 5.99 5.04 33.92
C ALA A 578 6.18 6.52 33.60
N LEU A 579 5.17 7.18 33.02
CA LEU A 579 5.16 8.64 32.86
C LEU A 579 4.93 9.30 34.24
N GLY A 580 4.01 8.78 35.05
CA GLY A 580 3.66 9.35 36.36
C GLY A 580 2.91 10.69 36.27
N GLU A 581 2.52 11.24 37.42
CA GLU A 581 1.62 12.41 37.50
C GLU A 581 2.25 13.75 37.09
N GLY A 582 3.57 13.81 36.91
CA GLY A 582 4.31 15.02 36.54
C GLY A 582 5.16 15.62 37.67
N PRO A 583 5.66 16.85 37.49
CA PRO A 583 5.09 17.90 36.64
C PRO A 583 5.42 17.75 35.16
N TRP A 584 4.37 17.69 34.35
CA TRP A 584 4.39 17.86 32.90
C TRP A 584 4.11 19.35 32.63
N ALA A 585 5.12 20.21 32.78
CA ALA A 585 5.01 21.66 32.62
C ALA A 585 6.00 22.18 31.58
#